data_AF-A0A966H692-F1
#
_entry.id   AF-A0A966H692-F1
#
_cell.length_a   1.000
_cell.length_b   1.000
_cell.length_c   1.000
_cell.angle_alpha   90.00
_cell.angle_beta   90.00
_cell.angle_gamma   90.00
#
_symmetry.space_group_name_H-M   'P 1'
#
loop_
_entity.id
_entity.type
_entity.pdbx_description
1 polymer ?
#
loop_
_entity_poly.entity_id
_entity_poly.type
_entity_poly.pdbx_seq_one_letter_code
_entity_poly.pdbx_strand_id
1 'polypeptide(L)' 'MRNTTKLKAILQHYHADFSMEDQETFILTLFHKTDGSSQEFRGTAYTSLIGKAFSYCNKQQKAATTKPAKKD' A
#
# COMPACT_ATOMS: atom_id res chain seq x y z
N MET A 1 3.73 -15.48 -1.60
CA MET A 1 3.75 -14.60 -2.80
C MET A 1 5.09 -13.86 -2.86
N ARG A 2 5.79 -13.89 -4.00
CA ARG A 2 7.06 -13.15 -4.19
C ARG A 2 6.82 -11.63 -4.11
N ASN A 3 7.82 -10.87 -3.69
CA ASN A 3 7.68 -9.41 -3.52
C ASN A 3 7.30 -8.69 -4.82
N THR A 4 7.80 -9.15 -5.97
CA THR A 4 7.41 -8.62 -7.29
C THR A 4 5.92 -8.82 -7.58
N THR A 5 5.34 -9.95 -7.19
CA THR A 5 3.90 -10.20 -7.34
C THR A 5 3.08 -9.33 -6.38
N LYS A 6 3.53 -9.15 -5.14
CA LYS A 6 2.88 -8.23 -4.17
C LYS A 6 2.90 -6.79 -4.70
N LEU A 7 4.05 -6.35 -5.21
CA LEU A 7 4.21 -5.02 -5.78
C LEU A 7 3.30 -4.83 -7.00
N LYS A 8 3.22 -5.82 -7.91
CA LYS A 8 2.26 -5.78 -9.03
C LYS A 8 0.82 -5.56 -8.54
N ALA A 9 0.40 -6.26 -7.49
CA ALA A 9 -0.95 -6.10 -6.93
C ALA A 9 -1.17 -4.70 -6.31
N ILE A 10 -0.18 -4.17 -5.58
CA ILE A 10 -0.23 -2.80 -5.04
C ILE A 10 -0.38 -1.79 -6.19
N LEU A 11 0.46 -1.90 -7.22
CA LEU A 11 0.52 -0.97 -8.34
C LEU A 11 -0.72 -0.98 -9.23
N GLN A 12 -1.63 -1.95 -9.08
CA GLN A 12 -2.93 -1.91 -9.76
C GLN A 12 -3.79 -0.77 -9.21
N HIS A 13 -3.77 -0.54 -7.89
CA HIS A 13 -4.68 0.39 -7.21
C HIS A 13 -4.00 1.64 -6.66
N TYR A 14 -2.68 1.59 -6.47
CA TYR A 14 -1.91 2.67 -5.87
C TYR A 14 -0.77 3.13 -6.79
N HIS A 15 -0.41 4.40 -6.71
CA HIS A 15 0.95 4.85 -7.04
C HIS A 15 1.84 4.60 -5.82
N ALA A 16 3.06 4.13 -6.05
CA ALA A 16 4.03 3.86 -5.00
C ALA A 16 5.25 4.76 -5.20
N ASP A 17 5.55 5.56 -4.19
CA ASP A 17 6.78 6.33 -4.09
C ASP A 17 7.75 5.62 -3.14
N PHE A 18 9.02 5.52 -3.56
CA PHE A 18 10.08 4.91 -2.78
C PHE A 18 11.19 5.93 -2.59
N SER A 19 11.44 6.29 -1.34
CA SER A 19 12.49 7.23 -0.96
C SER A 19 13.30 6.69 0.21
N MET A 20 14.45 7.29 0.45
CA MET A 20 15.34 6.96 1.55
C MET A 20 15.76 8.26 2.22
N GLU A 21 15.57 8.34 3.54
CA GLU A 21 16.13 9.42 4.35
C GLU A 21 17.61 9.14 4.68
N ASP A 22 18.37 10.19 5.02
CA ASP A 22 19.82 10.13 5.29
C ASP A 22 20.22 9.11 6.38
N GLN A 23 19.28 8.66 7.22
CA GLN A 23 19.47 7.68 8.29
C GLN A 23 19.16 6.23 7.87
N GLU A 24 19.41 5.87 6.61
CA GLU A 24 19.15 4.52 6.06
C GLU A 24 17.70 4.03 6.24
N THR A 25 16.77 4.96 6.46
CA THR A 25 15.36 4.65 6.65
C THR A 25 14.67 4.73 5.31
N PHE A 26 14.19 3.59 4.83
CA PHE A 26 13.38 3.52 3.63
C PHE A 26 11.96 3.94 3.94
N ILE A 27 11.41 4.70 3.02
CA ILE A 27 10.04 5.19 3.05
C ILE A 27 9.34 4.68 1.80
N LEU A 28 8.19 4.07 2.01
CA LEU A 28 7.25 3.70 0.96
C LEU A 28 5.96 4.47 1.19
N THR A 29 5.61 5.34 0.26
CA THR A 29 4.34 6.07 0.30
C THR A 29 3.43 5.55 -0.78
N LEU A 30 2.24 5.10 -0.39
CA LEU A 30 1.19 4.70 -1.32
C LEU A 30 0.20 5.83 -1.48
N PHE A 31 -0.20 6.09 -2.72
CA PHE A 31 -1.28 7.03 -3.06
C PHE A 31 -2.37 6.26 -3.82
N HIS A 32 -3.57 6.19 -3.27
CA HIS A 32 -4.68 5.49 -3.90
C HIS A 32 -5.11 6.24 -5.16
N LYS A 33 -5.23 5.53 -6.28
CA LYS A 33 -5.46 6.14 -7.60
C LYS A 33 -6.81 6.84 -7.74
N THR A 34 -7.79 6.49 -6.93
CA THR A 34 -9.18 6.97 -7.10
C THR A 34 -9.66 7.94 -6.03
N ASP A 35 -9.27 7.77 -4.76
CA ASP A 35 -9.78 8.58 -3.65
C ASP A 35 -8.73 9.59 -3.13
N GLY A 36 -7.51 9.55 -3.67
CA GLY A 36 -6.42 10.45 -3.30
C GLY A 36 -5.86 10.20 -1.89
N SER A 37 -6.33 9.18 -1.17
CA SER A 37 -5.80 8.83 0.15
C SER A 37 -4.35 8.36 0.03
N SER A 38 -3.55 8.66 1.05
CA SER A 38 -2.17 8.19 1.11
C SER A 38 -1.88 7.45 2.40
N GLN A 39 -0.93 6.53 2.32
CA GLN A 39 -0.42 5.79 3.47
C GLN A 39 1.09 5.61 3.36
N GLU A 40 1.80 6.05 4.39
CA GLU A 40 3.26 5.94 4.49
C GLU A 40 3.66 4.71 5.32
N PHE A 41 4.75 4.07 4.92
CA PHE A 41 5.41 2.97 5.64
C PHE A 41 6.90 3.26 5.76
N ARG A 42 7.45 3.17 6.98
CA ARG A 42 8.88 3.34 7.26
C ARG A 42 9.53 2.04 7.73
N GLY A 43 10.80 1.85 7.40
CA GLY A 43 11.58 0.70 7.86
C GLY A 43 12.95 0.56 7.22
N THR A 44 13.69 -0.46 7.65
CA THR A 44 15.10 -0.68 7.29
C THR A 44 15.30 -1.49 6.01
N ALA A 45 14.22 -1.95 5.35
CA ALA A 45 14.32 -2.66 4.08
C ALA A 45 13.04 -2.57 3.24
N TYR A 46 13.18 -2.26 1.94
CA TYR A 46 12.05 -2.21 1.00
C TYR A 46 11.22 -3.50 0.93
N THR A 47 11.86 -4.67 1.06
CA THR A 47 11.17 -5.96 1.03
C THR A 47 10.16 -6.11 2.17
N SER A 48 10.51 -5.60 3.35
CA SER A 48 9.61 -5.57 4.51
C SER A 48 8.45 -4.58 4.31
N LEU A 49 8.74 -3.41 3.71
CA LEU A 49 7.75 -2.38 3.42
C LEU A 49 6.71 -2.85 2.41
N ILE A 50 7.13 -3.51 1.32
CA ILE A 50 6.23 -4.12 0.34
C ILE A 50 5.29 -5.13 1.01
N GLY A 51 5.78 -5.90 1.98
CA GLY A 51 4.96 -6.82 2.77
C GLY A 51 3.87 -6.12 3.59
N LYS A 52 4.24 -5.02 4.28
CA LYS A 52 3.31 -4.20 5.07
C LYS A 52 2.26 -3.52 4.18
N ALA A 53 2.73 -2.88 3.11
CA ALA A 53 1.92 -2.23 2.08
C ALA A 53 0.90 -3.19 1.45
N PHE A 54 1.32 -4.40 1.08
CA PHE A 54 0.42 -5.41 0.52
C PHE A 54 -0.66 -5.84 1.51
N SER A 55 -0.29 -6.02 2.78
CA SER A 55 -1.24 -6.37 3.84
C SER A 55 -2.25 -5.25 4.08
N TYR A 56 -1.82 -3.99 4.03
CA TYR A 56 -2.69 -2.82 4.08
C TYR A 56 -3.67 -2.80 2.90
N CYS A 57 -3.19 -2.96 1.67
CA CYS A 57 -4.03 -2.99 0.46
C CYS A 57 -5.14 -4.04 0.56
N ASN A 58 -4.81 -5.25 1.01
CA ASN A 58 -5.79 -6.33 1.18
C ASN A 58 -6.85 -5.99 2.24
N LYS A 59 -6.49 -5.29 3.32
CA LYS A 59 -7.44 -4.86 4.34
C LYS A 59 -8.39 -3.81 3.79
N GLN A 60 -7.88 -2.83 3.04
CA GLN A 60 -8.68 -1.78 2.42
C GLN A 60 -9.66 -2.36 1.38
N GLN A 61 -9.22 -3.32 0.57
CA GLN A 61 -10.09 -4.00 -0.39
C GLN A 61 -11.22 -4.78 0.30
N LYS A 62 -10.92 -5.51 1.38
CA LYS A 62 -11.94 -6.22 2.16
C LYS A 62 -12.92 -5.27 2.85
N ALA A 63 -12.43 -4.14 3.36
CA ALA A 63 -13.28 -3.13 3.97
C ALA A 63 -14.23 -2.50 2.95
N ALA A 64 -13.74 -2.23 1.72
CA ALA A 64 -14.56 -1.71 0.63
C ALA A 64 -15.68 -2.67 0.20
N THR A 65 -15.44 -3.98 0.19
CA THR A 65 -16.46 -4.97 -0.20
C THR A 65 -17.48 -5.29 0.90
N THR A 66 -17.24 -4.87 2.15
CA THR A 66 -18.09 -5.23 3.30
C THR A 66 -19.08 -4.12 3.71
N LYS A 67 -19.09 -2.97 3.03
CA LYS A 67 -20.07 -1.90 3.31
C LYS A 67 -21.42 -2.27 2.66
N PRO A 68 -22.49 -2.57 3.43
CA PRO A 68 -23.79 -2.84 2.83
C PRO A 68 -24.32 -1.56 2.20
N ALA A 69 -24.78 -1.65 0.95
CA ALA A 69 -25.55 -0.61 0.30
C ALA A 69 -26.80 -0.33 1.15
N LYS A 70 -26.81 0.78 1.89
CA LYS A 70 -28.07 1.38 2.33
C LYS A 70 -28.78 1.83 1.05
N LYS A 71 -29.80 1.07 0.66
CA LYS A 71 -30.86 1.53 -0.23
C LYS A 71 -31.73 2.49 0.58
N ASP A 72 -31.80 3.75 0.16
CA ASP A 72 -32.91 4.65 0.47
C ASP A 72 -34.04 4.41 -0.54
#